data_AF-A0A1E3LMV0-F1
#
_entry.id   AF-A0A1E3LMV0-F1
#
_cell.length_a   1.000
_cell.length_b   1.000
_cell.length_c   1.000
_cell.angle_alpha   90.00
_cell.angle_beta   90.00
_cell.angle_gamma   90.00
#
_symmetry.space_group_name_H-M   'P 1'
#
loop_
_entity.id
_entity.type
_entity.pdbx_description
1 polymer ?
#
loop_
_entity_poly.entity_id
_entity_poly.type
_entity_poly.pdbx_seq_one_letter_code
_entity_poly.pdbx_strand_id
1 'polypeptide(L)'
;MADKASTGREMTRGIESGEYWDAIEGEAVLAVEQGMDANACPYFAGSDEATHWLFTFENFRDQPYIEDGKRAARADLPITACPSGLESPLREAWEQGWRITNEGEFRRLKDLEIEFRVTGAIRK
;
A
#
# COMPACT_ATOMS: atom_id res chain seq x y z
N MET A 1 27.75 -9.79 -50.02
CA MET A 1 27.97 -10.08 -48.59
C MET A 1 27.44 -8.90 -47.81
N ALA A 2 26.28 -9.04 -47.18
CA ALA A 2 25.65 -8.00 -46.38
C ALA A 2 24.89 -8.67 -45.22
N ASP A 3 25.21 -8.18 -44.03
CA ASP A 3 24.54 -8.20 -42.73
C ASP A 3 23.82 -9.45 -42.21
N LYS A 4 24.49 -10.12 -41.26
CA LYS A 4 23.85 -10.75 -40.10
C LYS A 4 23.71 -9.68 -39.00
N ALA A 5 22.61 -8.95 -39.00
CA ALA A 5 22.30 -7.99 -37.94
C ALA A 5 20.79 -7.94 -37.65
N SER A 6 20.16 -9.08 -37.34
CA SER A 6 18.74 -9.11 -36.92
C SER A 6 18.45 -10.19 -35.88
N THR A 7 19.28 -10.32 -34.83
CA THR A 7 18.98 -11.26 -33.74
C THR A 7 19.39 -10.66 -32.39
N GLY A 8 18.80 -9.53 -32.05
CA GLY A 8 19.06 -8.89 -30.76
C GLY A 8 18.19 -7.67 -30.43
N ARG A 9 17.09 -7.44 -31.15
CA ARG A 9 16.32 -6.19 -31.02
C ARG A 9 14.82 -6.38 -30.79
N GLU A 10 14.43 -7.55 -30.30
CA GLU A 10 13.02 -7.94 -30.21
C GLU A 10 12.70 -8.74 -28.92
N MET A 11 13.31 -8.37 -27.78
CA MET A 11 12.91 -8.90 -26.47
C MET A 11 12.61 -7.83 -25.41
N THR A 12 12.74 -6.54 -25.72
CA THR A 12 12.61 -5.46 -24.72
C THR A 12 11.50 -4.46 -25.06
N ARG A 13 10.39 -4.94 -25.64
CA ARG A 13 9.33 -4.05 -26.13
C ARG A 13 7.91 -4.40 -25.68
N GLY A 14 7.75 -5.22 -24.66
CA GLY A 14 6.43 -5.63 -24.17
C GLY A 14 6.48 -6.45 -22.89
N ILE A 15 7.16 -5.95 -21.85
CA ILE A 15 6.54 -6.07 -20.53
C ILE A 15 5.73 -4.79 -20.48
N GLU A 16 4.42 -4.91 -20.73
CA GLU A 16 3.54 -3.76 -20.68
C GLU A 16 3.76 -3.10 -19.32
N SER A 17 3.88 -1.77 -19.24
CA SER A 17 4.22 -1.10 -17.99
C SER A 17 3.33 -1.52 -16.80
N GLY A 18 2.11 -2.00 -17.06
CA GLY A 18 1.24 -2.63 -16.06
C GLY A 18 1.80 -3.94 -15.49
N GLU A 19 2.22 -4.88 -16.34
CA GLU A 19 2.81 -6.17 -15.91
C GLU A 19 4.07 -5.98 -15.04
N TYR A 20 4.83 -4.90 -15.27
CA TYR A 20 5.98 -4.55 -14.44
C TYR A 20 5.57 -4.16 -13.01
N TRP A 21 4.59 -3.27 -12.86
CA TRP A 21 4.12 -2.85 -11.53
C TRP A 21 3.34 -3.96 -10.83
N ASP A 22 2.57 -4.76 -11.57
CA ASP A 22 1.86 -5.93 -11.06
C ASP A 22 2.83 -6.98 -10.47
N ALA A 23 4.01 -7.15 -11.08
CA ALA A 23 5.04 -8.05 -10.54
C ALA A 23 5.57 -7.55 -9.19
N ILE A 24 5.82 -6.24 -9.07
CA ILE A 24 6.26 -5.60 -7.82
C ILE A 24 5.19 -5.74 -6.73
N GLU A 25 3.93 -5.56 -7.08
CA GLU A 25 2.81 -5.80 -6.16
C GLU A 25 2.76 -7.26 -5.70
N GLY A 26 2.89 -8.21 -6.62
CA GLY A 26 2.95 -9.64 -6.31
C GLY A 26 4.06 -9.98 -5.33
N GLU A 27 5.26 -9.41 -5.51
CA GLU A 27 6.39 -9.58 -4.58
C GLU A 27 6.08 -9.03 -3.18
N ALA A 28 5.44 -7.86 -3.10
CA ALA A 28 5.07 -7.25 -1.82
C ALA A 28 4.04 -8.10 -1.06
N VAL A 29 3.02 -8.59 -1.76
CA VAL A 29 2.01 -9.50 -1.20
C VAL A 29 2.65 -10.79 -0.70
N LEU A 30 3.51 -11.41 -1.52
CA LEU A 30 4.25 -12.62 -1.16
C LEU A 30 5.11 -12.42 0.10
N ALA A 31 5.74 -11.25 0.27
CA ALA A 31 6.52 -10.95 1.45
C ALA A 31 5.65 -10.87 2.71
N VAL A 32 4.45 -10.28 2.63
CA VAL A 32 3.47 -10.30 3.73
C VAL A 32 3.05 -11.73 4.07
N GLU A 33 2.72 -12.55 3.06
CA GLU A 33 2.31 -13.95 3.26
C GLU A 33 3.41 -14.81 3.90
N GLN A 34 4.67 -14.50 3.62
CA GLN A 34 5.84 -15.15 4.20
C GLN A 34 6.21 -14.60 5.59
N GLY A 35 5.50 -13.60 6.10
CA GLY A 35 5.77 -12.97 7.40
C GLY A 35 7.08 -12.17 7.43
N MET A 36 7.51 -11.67 6.28
CA MET A 36 8.70 -10.82 6.17
C MET A 36 8.41 -9.42 6.71
N ASP A 37 9.47 -8.64 6.94
CA ASP A 37 9.38 -7.24 7.33
C ASP A 37 9.63 -6.29 6.15
N ALA A 38 9.29 -5.01 6.32
CA ALA A 38 9.41 -4.00 5.26
C ALA A 38 10.86 -3.78 4.77
N ASN A 39 11.88 -4.13 5.58
CA ASN A 39 13.28 -4.05 5.16
C ASN A 39 13.67 -5.19 4.20
N ALA A 40 12.79 -6.15 3.94
CA ALA A 40 12.95 -7.15 2.90
C ALA A 40 12.75 -6.60 1.49
N CYS A 41 12.36 -5.32 1.35
CA CYS A 41 12.19 -4.68 0.05
C CYS A 41 13.48 -4.84 -0.80
N PRO A 42 13.40 -5.46 -1.98
CA PRO A 42 14.58 -5.74 -2.80
C PRO A 42 15.07 -4.53 -3.60
N TYR A 43 14.29 -3.44 -3.60
CA TYR A 43 14.54 -2.25 -4.38
C TYR A 43 15.36 -1.20 -3.62
N PHE A 44 16.04 -0.32 -4.36
CA PHE A 44 16.85 0.74 -3.77
C PHE A 44 15.95 1.76 -3.04
N ALA A 45 16.29 2.07 -1.79
CA ALA A 45 15.53 3.03 -0.98
C ALA A 45 15.37 4.38 -1.70
N GLY A 46 14.12 4.84 -1.82
CA GLY A 46 13.77 6.08 -2.51
C GLY A 46 13.55 5.95 -4.02
N SER A 47 13.61 4.75 -4.59
CA SER A 47 13.13 4.51 -5.95
C SER A 47 11.60 4.43 -6.01
N ASP A 48 11.04 4.60 -7.20
CA ASP A 48 9.60 4.46 -7.43
C ASP A 48 9.14 3.02 -7.14
N GLU A 49 9.97 2.03 -7.49
CA GLU A 49 9.75 0.60 -7.16
C GLU A 49 9.71 0.35 -5.66
N ALA A 50 10.69 0.89 -4.91
CA ALA A 50 10.69 0.75 -3.46
C ALA A 50 9.45 1.39 -2.84
N THR A 51 9.04 2.55 -3.36
CA THR A 51 7.85 3.25 -2.88
C THR A 51 6.58 2.45 -3.18
N HIS A 52 6.43 1.93 -4.39
CA HIS A 52 5.28 1.12 -4.80
C HIS A 52 5.20 -0.20 -4.02
N TRP A 53 6.33 -0.89 -3.88
CA TRP A 53 6.42 -2.14 -3.12
C TRP A 53 6.05 -1.93 -1.64
N LEU A 54 6.62 -0.90 -0.99
CA LEU A 54 6.35 -0.61 0.42
C LEU A 54 4.88 -0.23 0.64
N PHE A 55 4.33 0.60 -0.23
CA PHE A 55 2.91 0.96 -0.18
C PHE A 55 2.01 -0.27 -0.28
N THR A 56 2.26 -1.15 -1.23
CA THR A 56 1.48 -2.40 -1.38
C THR A 56 1.66 -3.33 -0.19
N PHE A 57 2.90 -3.51 0.29
CA PHE A 57 3.22 -4.32 1.45
C PHE A 57 2.45 -3.86 2.70
N GLU A 58 2.49 -2.57 3.01
CA GLU A 58 1.82 -2.00 4.17
C GLU A 58 0.29 -2.14 4.07
N ASN A 59 -0.29 -1.82 2.91
CA ASN A 59 -1.74 -1.96 2.71
C ASN A 59 -2.21 -3.42 2.89
N PHE A 60 -1.49 -4.38 2.32
CA PHE A 60 -1.84 -5.80 2.46
C PHE A 60 -1.65 -6.29 3.90
N ARG A 61 -0.57 -5.88 4.57
CA ARG A 61 -0.29 -6.24 5.96
C ARG A 61 -1.37 -5.70 6.92
N ASP A 62 -1.85 -4.49 6.67
CA ASP A 62 -2.78 -3.79 7.54
C ASP A 62 -4.24 -4.23 7.33
N GLN A 63 -4.58 -4.75 6.15
CA GLN A 63 -5.95 -5.10 5.76
C GLN A 63 -6.68 -6.07 6.72
N PRO A 64 -6.05 -7.14 7.26
CA PRO A 64 -6.69 -7.99 8.25
C PRO A 64 -7.13 -7.23 9.51
N TYR A 65 -6.33 -6.25 9.95
CA TYR A 65 -6.63 -5.44 11.14
C TYR A 65 -7.73 -4.44 10.87
N ILE A 66 -7.75 -3.82 9.68
CA ILE A 66 -8.86 -2.97 9.22
C ILE A 66 -10.17 -3.78 9.25
N GLU A 67 -10.19 -4.98 8.71
CA GLU A 67 -11.40 -5.82 8.70
C GLU A 67 -11.81 -6.28 10.11
N ASP A 68 -10.86 -6.54 11.01
CA ASP A 68 -11.16 -6.83 12.40
C ASP A 68 -11.77 -5.63 13.14
N GLY A 69 -11.22 -4.43 12.94
CA GLY A 69 -11.79 -3.19 13.48
C GLY A 69 -13.21 -2.91 12.98
N LYS A 70 -13.46 -3.12 11.68
CA LYS A 70 -14.82 -3.04 11.10
C LYS A 70 -15.77 -4.04 11.76
N ARG A 71 -15.31 -5.27 11.98
CA ARG A 71 -16.09 -6.33 12.64
C ARG A 71 -16.43 -5.96 14.08
N ALA A 72 -15.47 -5.44 14.83
CA ALA A 72 -15.68 -4.99 16.20
C ALA A 72 -16.71 -3.85 16.27
N ALA A 73 -16.62 -2.86 15.38
CA ALA A 73 -17.61 -1.79 15.29
C ALA A 73 -19.01 -2.31 14.98
N ARG A 74 -19.17 -3.24 14.02
CA ARG A 74 -20.47 -3.89 13.71
C ARG A 74 -21.03 -4.72 14.86
N ALA A 75 -20.19 -5.13 15.80
CA ALA A 75 -20.56 -5.86 17.00
C ALA A 75 -20.81 -4.93 18.21
N ASP A 76 -20.90 -3.61 17.99
CA ASP A 76 -21.07 -2.58 19.02
C ASP A 76 -19.98 -2.60 20.10
N LEU A 77 -18.78 -3.09 19.77
CA LEU A 77 -17.64 -3.04 20.69
C LEU A 77 -17.04 -1.62 20.71
N PRO A 78 -16.59 -1.13 21.88
CA PRO A 78 -15.94 0.17 21.98
C PRO A 78 -14.57 0.15 21.28
N ILE A 79 -14.06 1.32 20.90
CA ILE A 79 -12.71 1.46 20.32
C ILE A 79 -11.61 0.90 21.26
N THR A 80 -11.86 0.91 22.57
CA THR A 80 -10.97 0.31 23.59
C THR A 80 -10.92 -1.22 23.55
N ALA A 81 -11.76 -1.87 22.75
CA ALA A 81 -11.69 -3.30 22.47
C ALA A 81 -10.58 -3.67 21.47
N CYS A 82 -9.85 -2.69 20.94
CA CYS A 82 -8.65 -2.94 20.14
C CYS A 82 -7.72 -3.93 20.87
N PRO A 83 -7.26 -5.01 20.20
CA PRO A 83 -6.38 -5.98 20.83
C PRO A 83 -5.13 -5.34 21.47
N SER A 84 -4.87 -5.69 22.73
CA SER A 84 -3.65 -5.30 23.42
C SER A 84 -2.47 -6.10 22.85
N GLY A 85 -1.32 -5.45 22.65
CA GLY A 85 -0.12 -6.09 22.09
C GLY A 85 0.10 -5.88 20.60
N LEU A 86 -0.83 -5.22 19.89
CA LEU A 86 -0.56 -4.73 18.53
C LEU A 86 0.48 -3.62 18.55
N GLU A 87 1.42 -3.71 17.62
CA GLU A 87 2.33 -2.61 17.29
C GLU A 87 1.55 -1.39 16.80
N SER A 88 2.11 -0.19 16.96
CA SER A 88 1.40 1.07 16.68
C SER A 88 0.76 1.12 15.29
N PRO A 89 1.43 0.72 14.18
CA PRO A 89 0.81 0.76 12.86
C PRO A 89 -0.41 -0.16 12.74
N LEU A 90 -0.34 -1.36 13.32
CA LEU A 90 -1.44 -2.34 13.25
C LEU A 90 -2.62 -1.94 14.14
N ARG A 91 -2.34 -1.26 15.26
CA ARG A 91 -3.37 -0.60 16.07
C ARG A 91 -4.07 0.49 15.28
N GLU A 92 -3.32 1.35 14.59
CA GLU A 92 -3.89 2.43 13.77
C GLU A 92 -4.77 1.87 12.64
N ALA A 93 -4.33 0.80 11.99
CA ALA A 93 -5.11 0.07 10.99
C ALA A 93 -6.43 -0.48 11.57
N TRP A 94 -6.37 -1.09 12.75
CA TRP A 94 -7.58 -1.57 13.45
C TRP A 94 -8.54 -0.43 13.79
N GLU A 95 -8.04 0.64 14.41
CA GLU A 95 -8.84 1.80 14.78
C GLU A 95 -9.45 2.50 13.56
N GLN A 96 -8.73 2.53 12.44
CA GLN A 96 -9.24 3.03 11.16
C GLN A 96 -10.46 2.22 10.71
N GLY A 97 -10.39 0.88 10.71
CA GLY A 97 -11.51 0.02 10.36
C GLY A 97 -12.74 0.25 11.25
N TRP A 98 -12.51 0.43 12.55
CA TRP A 98 -13.55 0.76 13.51
C TRP A 98 -14.20 2.12 13.21
N ARG A 99 -13.39 3.18 13.01
CA ARG A 99 -13.87 4.55 12.71
C ARG A 99 -14.64 4.62 11.40
N ILE A 100 -14.16 3.97 10.33
CA ILE A 100 -14.87 3.92 9.03
C ILE A 100 -16.31 3.41 9.21
N THR A 101 -16.49 2.41 10.07
CA THR A 101 -17.80 1.79 10.29
C THR A 101 -18.71 2.65 11.16
N ASN A 102 -18.19 3.28 12.22
CA ASN A 102 -19.00 4.04 13.20
C ASN A 102 -19.17 5.52 12.87
N GLU A 103 -18.19 6.14 12.22
CA GLU A 103 -18.20 7.58 11.90
C GLU A 103 -18.50 7.84 10.41
N GLY A 104 -18.57 6.79 9.58
CA GLY A 104 -18.68 6.87 8.13
C GLY A 104 -17.35 7.20 7.44
N GLU A 105 -17.27 7.06 6.11
CA GLU A 105 -16.04 7.27 5.33
C GLU A 105 -15.54 8.75 5.28
N PHE A 106 -16.25 9.68 5.89
CA PHE A 106 -16.13 11.13 5.66
C PHE A 106 -15.18 11.89 6.62
N ARG A 107 -13.99 11.34 6.91
CA ARG A 107 -12.90 12.16 7.50
C ARG A 107 -11.60 12.19 6.69
N ARG A 108 -11.30 11.19 5.86
CA ARG A 108 -10.06 11.22 5.04
C ARG A 108 -10.12 12.15 3.83
N LEU A 109 -11.30 12.37 3.22
CA LEU A 109 -11.43 13.31 2.11
C LEU A 109 -11.13 14.76 2.52
N LYS A 110 -11.39 15.14 3.78
CA LYS A 110 -11.08 16.49 4.26
C LYS A 110 -9.59 16.72 4.45
N ASP A 111 -8.84 15.71 4.91
CA ASP A 111 -7.41 15.85 5.11
C ASP A 111 -6.64 15.84 3.77
N LEU A 112 -7.07 15.03 2.80
CA LEU A 112 -6.55 15.04 1.43
C LEU A 112 -6.90 16.33 0.65
N GLU A 113 -8.08 16.91 0.83
CA GLU A 113 -8.45 18.18 0.18
C GLU A 113 -7.66 19.37 0.77
N ILE A 114 -7.30 19.32 2.06
CA ILE A 114 -6.47 20.35 2.70
C ILE A 114 -5.02 20.28 2.19
N GLU A 115 -4.44 19.08 2.02
CA GLU A 115 -3.08 18.94 1.46
C GLU A 115 -2.96 19.48 0.03
N PHE A 116 -3.96 19.22 -0.83
CA PHE A 116 -3.98 19.74 -2.21
C PHE A 116 -4.16 21.27 -2.28
N ARG A 117 -4.92 21.87 -1.37
CA ARG A 117 -5.09 23.34 -1.33
C ARG A 117 -3.86 24.07 -0.80
N VAL A 118 -3.10 23.46 0.12
CA VAL A 118 -1.88 24.06 0.68
C VAL A 118 -0.70 23.97 -0.31
N THR A 119 -0.57 22.87 -1.07
CA THR A 119 0.48 22.75 -2.10
C THR A 119 0.17 23.49 -3.40
N GLY A 120 -1.10 23.68 -3.75
CA GLY A 120 -1.51 24.48 -4.93
C GLY A 120 -1.35 26.00 -4.77
N ALA A 121 -1.21 26.51 -3.54
CA ALA A 121 -1.10 27.95 -3.26
C ALA A 121 0.35 28.47 -3.24
N ILE A 122 1.37 27.61 -3.28
CA ILE A 122 2.79 28.00 -3.19
C ILE A 122 3.46 28.14 -4.57
N ARG A 123 2.74 27.89 -5.68
CA ARG A 123 3.21 28.24 -7.03
C ARG A 123 2.33 29.33 -7.66
N LYS A 124 2.55 30.57 -7.24
CA LYS A 124 2.37 31.76 -8.07
C LYS A 124 3.45 32.78 -7.76
#